data_AF-A0AAV2G7E5-F1
#
_entry.id   AF-A0AAV2G7E5-F1
#
_cell.length_a   1.000
_cell.length_b   1.000
_cell.length_c   1.000
_cell.angle_alpha   90.00
_cell.angle_beta   90.00
_cell.angle_gamma   90.00
#
_symmetry.space_group_name_H-M   'P 1'
#
loop_
_entity.id
_entity.type
_entity.pdbx_description
1 polymer ?
#
loop_
_entity_poly.entity_id
_entity_poly.type
_entity_poly.pdbx_seq_one_letter_code
_entity_poly.pdbx_strand_id
1 'polypeptide(L)'
;MKVNNITEPHSRSMLQRRRYGHHKHWHHAAAVVSGCKVNFDAVNYMPLRRRCRAPYRPGTCCPAFMRVACRFTDEINDQTSNCAGEMFGHINRFYPKGWFYQNCGEGPLGLNCLQI
;
A
#
# COMPACT_ATOMS: atom_id res chain seq x y z
N MET A 1 -4.64 0.98 1.14
CA MET A 1 -3.82 2.21 1.03
C MET A 1 -2.89 2.02 -0.14
N LYS A 2 -2.96 2.88 -1.16
CA LYS A 2 -2.07 2.85 -2.33
C LYS A 2 -0.85 3.74 -2.07
N VAL A 3 0.29 3.40 -2.64
CA VAL A 3 1.56 4.12 -2.46
C VAL A 3 2.06 4.53 -3.83
N ASN A 4 1.79 5.76 -4.26
CA ASN A 4 1.81 6.12 -5.68
C ASN A 4 2.95 7.07 -6.04
N ASN A 5 3.50 6.91 -7.24
CA ASN A 5 4.46 7.83 -7.85
C ASN A 5 3.70 8.83 -8.74
N ILE A 6 3.11 9.89 -8.15
CA ILE A 6 2.12 10.72 -8.84
C ILE A 6 2.77 11.82 -9.70
N THR A 7 3.23 11.53 -10.91
CA THR A 7 3.32 12.58 -11.94
C THR A 7 1.96 12.68 -12.62
N GLU A 8 1.16 13.70 -12.32
CA GLU A 8 -0.02 14.00 -13.16
C GLU A 8 0.43 14.52 -14.53
N PRO A 9 -0.32 14.17 -15.58
CA PRO A 9 -1.26 15.15 -16.06
C PRO A 9 -2.69 14.60 -16.13
N HIS A 10 -3.63 15.41 -15.67
CA HIS A 10 -5.07 15.30 -15.92
C HIS A 10 -5.36 14.73 -17.31
N SER A 11 -6.01 13.56 -17.40
CA SER A 11 -6.98 13.16 -18.44
C SER A 11 -7.25 11.65 -18.41
N ARG A 12 -8.35 11.22 -17.76
CA ARG A 12 -9.29 10.27 -18.38
C ARG A 12 -10.58 10.22 -17.55
N SER A 13 -11.63 10.67 -18.21
CA SER A 13 -13.02 10.73 -17.79
C SER A 13 -13.48 9.50 -17.00
N MET A 14 -14.02 9.76 -15.80
CA MET A 14 -14.98 8.85 -15.17
C MET A 14 -16.26 8.83 -16.03
N LEU A 15 -16.35 7.86 -16.93
CA LEU A 15 -17.60 7.51 -17.59
C LEU A 15 -17.77 6.00 -17.56
N GLN A 16 -18.91 5.62 -16.97
CA GLN A 16 -19.67 4.37 -17.13
C GLN A 16 -19.23 3.17 -16.26
N ARG A 17 -20.13 2.44 -15.57
CA ARG A 17 -21.60 2.36 -15.60
C ARG A 17 -22.10 1.82 -14.25
N ARG A 18 -23.20 2.40 -13.75
CA ARG A 18 -24.13 1.71 -12.85
C ARG A 18 -24.75 0.52 -13.59
N ARG A 19 -24.71 -0.67 -13.00
CA ARG A 19 -25.72 -1.73 -13.20
C ARG A 19 -25.95 -2.43 -11.86
N TYR A 20 -26.99 -1.98 -11.15
CA TYR A 20 -27.65 -2.80 -10.12
C TYR A 20 -28.60 -3.76 -10.83
N GLY A 21 -28.45 -5.07 -10.60
CA GLY A 21 -29.36 -6.07 -11.12
C GLY A 21 -28.86 -7.52 -10.97
N HIS A 22 -29.65 -8.31 -10.24
CA HIS A 22 -29.69 -9.78 -10.14
C HIS A 22 -28.66 -10.51 -9.27
N HIS A 23 -29.20 -11.05 -8.17
CA HIS A 23 -28.62 -12.15 -7.40
C HIS A 23 -28.44 -13.38 -8.31
N LYS A 24 -27.21 -13.62 -8.73
CA LYS A 24 -26.73 -14.92 -9.19
C LYS A 24 -25.79 -15.42 -8.10
N HIS A 25 -25.85 -16.71 -7.76
CA HIS A 25 -24.82 -17.33 -6.93
C HIS A 25 -23.48 -17.18 -7.67
N TRP A 26 -22.67 -16.22 -7.23
CA TRP A 26 -21.33 -15.99 -7.76
C TRP A 26 -20.40 -16.99 -7.06
N HIS A 27 -19.96 -18.02 -7.79
CA HIS A 27 -18.62 -18.54 -7.54
C HIS A 27 -17.68 -17.40 -7.91
N HIS A 28 -17.34 -16.56 -6.94
CA HIS A 28 -16.24 -15.61 -7.12
C HIS A 28 -15.01 -16.47 -7.40
N ALA A 29 -14.59 -16.55 -8.66
CA ALA A 29 -13.26 -17.05 -8.97
C ALA A 29 -12.31 -16.19 -8.14
N ALA A 30 -11.71 -16.78 -7.10
CA ALA A 30 -10.67 -16.12 -6.36
C ALA A 30 -9.60 -15.75 -7.39
N ALA A 31 -9.30 -14.46 -7.53
CA ALA A 31 -8.16 -14.05 -8.33
C ALA A 31 -6.95 -14.83 -7.82
N VAL A 32 -6.26 -15.55 -8.71
CA VAL A 32 -5.04 -16.26 -8.36
C VAL A 32 -3.98 -15.19 -8.11
N VAL A 33 -3.78 -14.85 -6.84
CA VAL A 33 -2.74 -13.91 -6.41
C VAL A 33 -1.41 -14.64 -6.52
N SER A 34 -0.53 -14.14 -7.38
CA SER A 34 0.82 -14.68 -7.54
C SER A 34 1.71 -14.33 -6.36
N GLY A 35 2.74 -15.15 -6.10
CA GLY A 35 3.74 -14.86 -5.07
C GLY A 35 4.53 -13.59 -5.39
N CYS A 36 5.05 -12.90 -4.37
CA CYS A 36 5.87 -11.73 -4.60
C CYS A 36 7.27 -12.11 -5.11
N LYS A 37 7.78 -11.37 -6.09
CA LYS A 37 9.17 -11.54 -6.57
C LYS A 37 10.21 -10.81 -5.71
N VAL A 38 9.76 -9.90 -4.82
CA VAL A 38 10.62 -9.13 -3.92
C VAL A 38 10.77 -9.90 -2.61
N ASN A 39 12.01 -10.16 -2.20
CA ASN A 39 12.28 -10.70 -0.87
C ASN A 39 12.21 -9.59 0.19
N PHE A 40 11.04 -9.40 0.80
CA PHE A 40 10.85 -8.39 1.84
C PHE A 40 11.58 -8.69 3.16
N ASP A 41 12.05 -9.92 3.41
CA ASP A 41 12.89 -10.18 4.59
C ASP A 41 14.30 -9.56 4.45
N ALA A 42 14.78 -9.35 3.22
CA ALA A 42 16.08 -8.74 2.93
C ALA A 42 16.05 -7.20 2.83
N VAL A 43 14.86 -6.58 2.93
CA VAL A 43 14.71 -5.13 2.78
C VAL A 43 15.27 -4.39 4.00
N ASN A 44 16.00 -3.29 3.75
CA ASN A 44 16.46 -2.41 4.83
C ASN A 44 15.29 -1.58 5.41
N TYR A 45 14.76 -1.99 6.57
CA TYR A 45 13.74 -1.27 7.35
C TYR A 45 14.32 -0.30 8.39
N MET A 46 15.64 -0.09 8.42
CA MET A 46 16.27 0.84 9.36
C MET A 46 15.67 2.26 9.32
N PRO A 47 15.34 2.86 8.16
CA PRO A 47 14.72 4.19 8.10
C PRO A 47 13.40 4.26 8.88
N LEU A 48 12.58 3.21 8.80
CA LEU A 48 11.32 3.08 9.52
C LEU A 48 11.57 2.85 11.02
N ARG A 49 12.38 1.84 11.38
CA ARG A 49 12.64 1.47 12.78
C ARG A 49 13.33 2.57 13.60
N ARG A 50 14.22 3.36 12.99
CA ARG A 50 14.93 4.42 13.72
C ARG A 50 14.02 5.58 14.08
N ARG A 51 13.07 5.93 13.21
CA ARG A 51 12.22 7.12 13.34
C ARG A 51 10.85 6.81 13.95
N CYS A 52 10.21 5.71 13.58
CA CYS A 52 8.91 5.33 14.10
C CYS A 52 9.06 4.40 15.31
N ARG A 53 8.88 4.96 16.51
CA ARG A 53 8.98 4.27 17.81
C ARG A 53 7.76 4.59 18.67
N ALA A 54 7.46 3.73 19.64
CA ALA A 54 6.38 3.97 20.59
C ALA A 54 6.71 5.18 21.50
N PRO A 55 5.73 6.05 21.82
CA PRO A 55 4.38 6.09 21.26
C PRO A 55 4.39 6.56 19.79
N TYR A 56 3.73 5.79 18.91
CA TYR A 56 3.77 6.03 17.47
C TYR A 56 3.02 7.31 17.10
N ARG A 57 3.65 8.18 16.31
CA ARG A 57 3.08 9.46 15.88
C ARG A 57 3.03 9.57 14.35
N PRO A 58 1.89 9.95 13.74
CA PRO A 58 1.76 10.06 12.28
C PRO A 58 2.85 10.91 11.64
N GLY A 59 3.13 12.09 12.19
CA GLY A 59 4.13 13.03 11.65
C GLY A 59 5.57 12.51 11.61
N THR A 60 5.91 11.49 12.40
CA THR A 60 7.24 10.85 12.33
C THR A 60 7.19 9.52 11.60
N CYS A 61 6.13 8.74 11.78
CA CYS A 61 6.03 7.39 11.26
C CYS A 61 5.63 7.33 9.79
N CYS A 62 4.73 8.21 9.32
CA CYS A 62 4.28 8.18 7.92
C CYS A 62 5.41 8.52 6.95
N PRO A 63 6.22 9.59 7.16
CA PRO A 63 7.39 9.86 6.32
C PRO A 63 8.44 8.74 6.39
N ALA A 64 8.62 8.11 7.55
CA ALA A 64 9.58 7.02 7.71
C ALA A 64 9.13 5.73 7.00
N PHE A 65 7.83 5.45 7.01
CA PHE A 65 7.21 4.35 6.26
C PHE A 65 7.35 4.57 4.76
N MET A 66 7.06 5.79 4.31
CA MET A 66 7.19 6.24 2.93
C MET A 66 8.59 5.99 2.33
N ARG A 67 9.68 6.29 3.06
CA ARG A 67 11.06 5.98 2.62
C ARG A 67 11.32 4.50 2.34
N VAL A 68 10.55 3.60 2.94
CA VAL A 68 10.66 2.16 2.69
C VAL A 68 9.73 1.77 1.54
N ALA A 69 8.44 2.10 1.66
CA ALA A 69 7.39 1.63 0.75
C ALA A 69 7.53 2.19 -0.67
N CYS A 70 7.98 3.44 -0.82
CA CYS A 70 8.06 4.08 -2.13
C CYS A 70 9.17 3.56 -3.05
N ARG A 71 10.05 2.68 -2.56
CA ARG A 71 11.00 1.95 -3.42
C ARG A 71 10.38 0.75 -4.13
N PHE A 72 9.15 0.38 -3.76
CA PHE A 72 8.48 -0.83 -4.22
C PHE A 72 7.06 -0.52 -4.69
N THR A 73 6.80 0.70 -5.21
CA THR A 73 5.45 1.15 -5.58
C THR A 73 4.80 0.24 -6.60
N ASP A 74 5.56 -0.22 -7.57
CA ASP A 74 5.04 -1.01 -8.68
C ASP A 74 4.62 -2.39 -8.19
N GLU A 75 5.43 -2.99 -7.32
CA GLU A 75 5.18 -4.31 -6.76
C GLU A 75 4.06 -4.28 -5.72
N ILE A 76 4.05 -3.32 -4.79
CA ILE A 76 3.04 -3.30 -3.72
C ILE A 76 1.69 -2.75 -4.17
N ASN A 77 1.60 -2.11 -5.33
CA ASN A 77 0.31 -1.72 -5.93
C ASN A 77 -0.21 -2.72 -6.96
N ASP A 78 0.58 -3.72 -7.37
CA ASP A 78 0.12 -4.79 -8.25
C ASP A 78 -0.89 -5.69 -7.52
N GLN A 79 -2.17 -5.56 -7.91
CA GLN A 79 -3.29 -6.31 -7.35
C GLN A 79 -3.30 -7.79 -7.75
N THR A 80 -2.42 -8.20 -8.66
CA THR A 80 -2.25 -9.60 -9.08
C THR A 80 -1.15 -10.34 -8.31
N SER A 81 -0.47 -9.65 -7.38
CA SER A 81 0.59 -10.23 -6.53
C SER A 81 0.31 -10.04 -5.04
N ASN A 82 0.95 -10.87 -4.21
CA ASN A 82 0.86 -10.76 -2.74
C ASN A 82 1.93 -9.81 -2.15
N CYS A 83 2.61 -8.98 -2.96
CA CYS A 83 3.71 -8.16 -2.49
C CYS A 83 3.32 -7.19 -1.36
N ALA A 84 2.14 -6.57 -1.42
CA ALA A 84 1.64 -5.75 -0.33
C ALA A 84 1.48 -6.56 0.97
N GLY A 85 0.93 -7.77 0.87
CA GLY A 85 0.73 -8.67 2.00
C GLY A 85 2.05 -9.09 2.64
N GLU A 86 3.04 -9.43 1.84
CA GLU A 86 4.39 -9.79 2.33
C GLU A 86 5.10 -8.60 3.00
N MET A 87 5.09 -7.42 2.36
CA MET A 87 5.68 -6.22 2.95
C MET A 87 5.04 -5.88 4.30
N PHE A 88 3.71 -5.86 4.38
CA PHE A 88 3.01 -5.61 5.64
C PHE A 88 3.17 -6.75 6.62
N GLY A 89 3.30 -8.00 6.16
CA GLY A 89 3.66 -9.14 7.00
C GLY A 89 4.95 -8.90 7.76
N HIS A 90 5.99 -8.41 7.09
CA HIS A 90 7.26 -8.05 7.73
C HIS A 90 7.12 -6.83 8.66
N ILE A 91 6.45 -5.76 8.21
CA ILE A 91 6.25 -4.54 9.02
C ILE A 91 5.47 -4.84 10.32
N ASN A 92 4.42 -5.65 10.23
CA ASN A 92 3.55 -5.99 11.35
C ASN A 92 4.22 -6.84 12.44
N ARG A 93 5.44 -7.34 12.21
CA ARG A 93 6.27 -7.94 13.27
C ARG A 93 6.73 -6.90 14.31
N PHE A 94 6.76 -5.61 13.94
CA PHE A 94 7.28 -4.52 14.78
C PHE A 94 6.25 -3.42 15.08
N TYR A 95 5.16 -3.36 14.32
CA TYR A 95 4.16 -2.31 14.40
C TYR A 95 2.74 -2.90 14.51
N PRO A 96 1.78 -2.20 15.13
CA PRO A 96 0.41 -2.68 15.19
C PRO A 96 -0.19 -2.84 13.80
N LYS A 97 -0.89 -3.95 13.58
CA LYS A 97 -1.59 -4.23 12.31
C LYS A 97 -2.55 -3.08 11.99
N GLY A 98 -2.48 -2.57 10.77
CA GLY A 98 -3.36 -1.50 10.29
C GLY A 98 -3.00 -0.09 10.75
N TRP A 99 -1.98 0.10 11.59
CA TRP A 99 -1.62 1.42 12.10
C TRP A 99 -1.29 2.40 10.96
N PHE A 100 -0.45 1.99 10.01
CA PHE A 100 -0.10 2.85 8.86
C PHE A 100 -1.30 3.12 7.93
N TYR A 101 -2.18 2.14 7.74
CA TYR A 101 -3.39 2.31 6.94
C TYR A 101 -4.32 3.37 7.54
N GLN A 102 -4.48 3.37 8.86
CA GLN A 102 -5.38 4.30 9.57
C GLN A 102 -4.80 5.70 9.72
N ASN A 103 -3.47 5.83 9.81
CA ASN A 103 -2.83 7.07 10.23
C ASN A 103 -2.07 7.82 9.12
N CYS A 104 -1.80 7.17 7.98
CA CYS A 104 -0.97 7.74 6.92
C CYS A 104 -1.73 8.00 5.61
N GLY A 105 -3.06 8.07 5.60
CA GLY A 105 -3.80 8.44 4.39
C GLY A 105 -3.63 9.93 4.07
N GLU A 106 -3.09 10.26 2.89
CA GLU A 106 -2.94 11.64 2.40
C GLU A 106 -4.10 12.10 1.49
N GLY A 107 -5.02 11.19 1.16
CA GLY A 107 -6.17 11.50 0.30
C GLY A 107 -6.65 10.29 -0.52
N PRO A 108 -7.59 10.49 -1.47
CA PRO A 108 -8.18 9.41 -2.28
C PRO A 108 -7.17 8.72 -3.20
N LEU A 109 -6.07 9.40 -3.54
CA LEU A 109 -4.97 8.85 -4.32
C LEU A 109 -3.96 8.08 -3.46
N GLY A 110 -4.14 7.95 -2.15
CA GLY A 110 -3.16 7.28 -1.29
C GLY A 110 -1.96 8.16 -0.96
N LEU A 111 -0.80 7.55 -0.72
CA LEU A 111 0.45 8.26 -0.41
C LEU A 111 1.16 8.76 -1.66
N ASN A 112 1.73 9.96 -1.61
CA ASN A 112 2.52 10.51 -2.71
C ASN A 112 4.04 10.29 -2.52
N CYS A 113 4.63 9.44 -3.36
CA CYS A 113 6.06 9.13 -3.36
C CYS A 113 6.95 10.18 -4.04
N LEU A 114 6.39 11.17 -4.74
CA LEU A 114 7.19 12.24 -5.35
C LEU A 114 7.72 13.28 -4.34
N GLN A 115 7.32 13.18 -3.08
CA GLN A 115 7.62 14.18 -2.05
C GLN A 115 8.59 13.64 -0.97
N ILE A 116 9.33 12.57 -1.27
CA ILE A 116 10.18 11.83 -0.30
C ILE A 116 11.66 12.04 -0.55
#